data_AF-A0A2T1NNF6-F1
#
_entry.id   AF-A0A2T1NNF6-F1
#
_cell.length_a   1.000
_cell.length_b   1.000
_cell.length_c   1.000
_cell.angle_alpha   90.00
_cell.angle_beta   90.00
_cell.angle_gamma   90.00
#
_symmetry.space_group_name_H-M   'P 1'
#
loop_
_entity.id
_entity.type
_entity.pdbx_description
1 polymer ?
#
loop_
_entity_poly.entity_id
_entity_poly.type
_entity_poly.pdbx_seq_one_letter_code
_entity_poly.pdbx_strand_id
1 'polypeptide(L)'
;MSKSIFKATEIDNLISNLRGEVGEIIQTWTLMRDFYILSSELQTDDFQKDIKNQELNRINLIKKKFQDEIISRLSELGHKSYGKVNFYFATNKLKSLENEFKDFEKFIKDNNLKAKRDEFISHKKLPPTWNEHKAEHRISYLTTLKGIAKALILMKKIDSIHLGENSNQQWNKMRKKRYDFSVPAKAGYLLLPYLRE
;
A
#
# COMPACT_ATOMS: atom_id res chain seq x y z
N MET A 1 13.94 -8.83 22.37
CA MET A 1 14.26 -7.95 21.21
C MET A 1 13.24 -6.83 20.97
N SER A 2 11.93 -7.11 20.85
CA SER A 2 10.92 -6.11 20.45
C SER A 2 10.85 -4.85 21.35
N LYS A 3 10.96 -4.99 22.68
CA LYS A 3 10.96 -3.84 23.62
C LYS A 3 12.18 -2.91 23.46
N SER A 4 13.34 -3.46 23.06
CA SER A 4 14.57 -2.68 22.84
C SER A 4 14.47 -1.84 21.58
N ILE A 5 14.01 -2.46 20.48
CA ILE A 5 13.78 -1.78 19.20
C ILE A 5 12.69 -0.72 19.36
N PHE A 6 11.60 -1.07 20.05
CA PHE A 6 10.55 -0.11 20.36
C PHE A 6 11.11 1.11 21.09
N LYS A 7 12.01 0.98 22.06
CA LYS A 7 12.56 2.18 22.73
C LYS A 7 13.53 2.95 21.82
N ALA A 8 14.43 2.25 21.13
CA ALA A 8 15.53 2.85 20.37
C ALA A 8 15.11 3.55 19.08
N THR A 9 14.01 3.14 18.42
CA THR A 9 13.60 3.75 17.14
C THR A 9 13.09 5.18 17.34
N GLU A 10 13.74 6.12 16.66
CA GLU A 10 13.30 7.52 16.57
C GLU A 10 11.98 7.64 15.80
N ILE A 11 11.09 8.51 16.29
CA ILE A 11 9.76 8.66 15.72
C ILE A 11 9.78 9.25 14.32
N ASP A 12 10.67 10.21 14.07
CA ASP A 12 10.86 10.87 12.78
C ASP A 12 11.29 9.87 11.71
N ASN A 13 12.26 9.01 12.06
CA ASN A 13 12.72 7.94 11.19
C ASN A 13 11.58 6.96 10.85
N LEU A 14 10.80 6.53 11.86
CA LEU A 14 9.68 5.62 11.64
C LEU A 14 8.61 6.24 10.74
N ILE A 15 8.18 7.47 11.03
CA ILE A 15 7.11 8.14 10.28
C ILE A 15 7.58 8.45 8.86
N SER A 16 8.84 8.88 8.67
CA SER A 16 9.40 9.12 7.34
C SER A 16 9.37 7.88 6.44
N ASN A 17 9.82 6.72 6.97
CA ASN A 17 9.75 5.47 6.22
C ASN A 17 8.30 5.02 5.97
N LEU A 18 7.40 5.22 6.94
CA LEU A 18 5.98 4.90 6.78
C LEU A 18 5.31 5.72 5.68
N ARG A 19 5.68 6.99 5.54
CA ARG A 19 5.25 7.83 4.41
C ARG A 19 5.78 7.29 3.08
N GLY A 20 7.03 6.81 3.06
CA GLY A 20 7.62 6.14 1.90
C GLY A 20 6.75 4.97 1.44
N GLU A 21 6.41 4.06 2.36
CA GLU A 21 5.55 2.90 2.06
C GLU A 21 4.17 3.30 1.50
N VAL A 22 3.52 4.31 2.11
CA VAL A 22 2.23 4.81 1.61
C VAL A 22 2.40 5.51 0.26
N GLY A 23 3.51 6.20 0.05
CA GLY A 23 3.86 6.83 -1.23
C GLY A 23 4.04 5.80 -2.34
N GLU A 24 4.77 4.72 -2.09
CA GLU A 24 4.99 3.62 -3.05
C GLU A 24 3.65 2.98 -3.45
N ILE A 25 2.75 2.74 -2.49
CA ILE A 25 1.38 2.28 -2.78
C ILE A 25 0.63 3.22 -3.74
N ILE A 26 0.73 4.54 -3.54
CA ILE A 26 0.05 5.54 -4.39
C ILE A 26 0.68 5.58 -5.78
N GLN A 27 2.00 5.50 -5.88
CA GLN A 27 2.71 5.49 -7.15
C GLN A 27 2.36 4.24 -7.96
N THR A 28 2.41 3.06 -7.33
CA THR A 28 2.01 1.78 -7.94
C THR A 28 0.55 1.80 -8.40
N TRP A 29 -0.35 2.39 -7.62
CA TRP A 29 -1.75 2.58 -8.03
C TRP A 29 -1.89 3.51 -9.25
N THR A 30 -1.11 4.58 -9.31
CA THR A 30 -1.15 5.54 -10.42
C THR A 30 -0.73 4.85 -11.71
N LEU A 31 0.37 4.09 -11.70
CA LEU A 31 0.78 3.26 -12.83
C LEU A 31 -0.29 2.24 -13.20
N MET A 32 -0.82 1.51 -12.21
CA MET A 32 -1.86 0.50 -12.45
C MET A 32 -3.09 1.10 -13.15
N ARG A 33 -3.49 2.32 -12.78
CA ARG A 33 -4.61 3.04 -13.42
C ARG A 33 -4.35 3.28 -14.91
N ASP A 34 -3.14 3.68 -15.29
CA ASP A 34 -2.79 3.89 -16.69
C ASP A 34 -2.93 2.60 -17.50
N PHE A 35 -2.49 1.46 -16.94
CA PHE A 35 -2.70 0.15 -17.56
C PHE A 35 -4.16 -0.31 -17.60
N TYR A 36 -5.00 0.14 -16.65
CA TYR A 36 -6.45 -0.09 -16.74
C TYR A 36 -7.06 0.64 -17.94
N ILE A 37 -6.65 1.89 -18.19
CA ILE A 37 -7.09 2.69 -19.34
C ILE A 37 -6.63 2.00 -20.63
N LEU A 38 -5.35 1.70 -20.76
CA LEU A 38 -4.79 1.01 -21.94
C LEU A 38 -5.49 -0.33 -22.23
N SER A 39 -5.81 -1.11 -21.18
CA SER A 39 -6.54 -2.36 -21.38
C SER A 39 -7.95 -2.14 -21.91
N SER A 40 -8.62 -1.08 -21.47
CA SER A 40 -9.99 -0.78 -21.89
C SER A 40 -10.03 -0.32 -23.34
N GLU A 41 -8.96 0.30 -23.84
CA GLU A 41 -8.84 0.72 -25.25
C GLU A 41 -8.59 -0.48 -26.18
N LEU A 42 -7.92 -1.52 -25.69
CA LEU A 42 -7.61 -2.73 -26.46
C LEU A 42 -8.64 -3.85 -26.34
N GLN A 43 -9.51 -3.78 -25.33
CA GLN A 43 -10.54 -4.77 -25.07
C GLN A 43 -11.67 -4.63 -26.09
N THR A 44 -12.20 -5.76 -26.55
CA THR A 44 -13.31 -5.79 -27.52
C THR A 44 -14.52 -6.51 -26.92
N ASP A 45 -15.65 -6.49 -27.62
CA ASP A 45 -16.83 -7.28 -27.24
C ASP A 45 -16.67 -8.78 -27.58
N ASP A 46 -15.59 -9.16 -28.28
CA ASP A 46 -15.30 -10.53 -28.69
C ASP A 46 -14.24 -11.17 -27.79
N PHE A 47 -14.73 -11.99 -26.84
CA PHE A 47 -13.90 -12.72 -25.90
C PHE A 47 -12.83 -13.61 -26.57
N GLN A 48 -13.12 -14.21 -27.72
CA GLN A 48 -12.17 -15.08 -28.41
C GLN A 48 -11.03 -14.29 -29.04
N LYS A 49 -11.31 -13.07 -29.51
CA LYS A 49 -10.27 -12.14 -29.98
C LYS A 49 -9.42 -11.62 -28.83
N ASP A 50 -10.05 -11.26 -27.71
CA ASP A 50 -9.34 -10.74 -26.54
C ASP A 50 -8.37 -11.76 -25.93
N ILE A 51 -8.76 -13.03 -25.84
CA ILE A 51 -7.84 -14.10 -25.36
C ILE A 51 -6.60 -14.20 -26.24
N LYS A 52 -6.74 -14.02 -27.55
CA LYS A 52 -5.64 -14.14 -28.51
C LYS A 52 -4.80 -12.87 -28.61
N ASN A 53 -5.27 -11.74 -28.06
CA ASN A 53 -4.56 -10.48 -28.07
C ASN A 53 -3.40 -10.50 -27.06
N GLN A 54 -2.18 -10.70 -27.57
CA GLN A 54 -0.96 -10.78 -26.75
C GLN A 54 -0.67 -9.50 -25.97
N GLU A 55 -0.98 -8.33 -26.55
CA GLU A 55 -0.75 -7.04 -25.90
C GLU A 55 -1.72 -6.84 -24.73
N LEU A 56 -3.00 -7.12 -24.94
CA LEU A 56 -4.02 -7.09 -23.89
C LEU A 56 -3.66 -8.05 -22.74
N ASN A 57 -3.20 -9.27 -23.06
CA ASN A 57 -2.73 -10.23 -22.07
C ASN A 57 -1.51 -9.72 -21.28
N ARG A 58 -0.55 -9.09 -21.95
CA ARG A 58 0.63 -8.48 -21.30
C ARG A 58 0.19 -7.39 -20.33
N ILE A 59 -0.71 -6.50 -20.75
CA ILE A 59 -1.25 -5.43 -19.91
C ILE A 59 -2.02 -6.00 -18.71
N ASN A 60 -2.84 -7.03 -18.92
CA ASN A 60 -3.56 -7.72 -17.84
C ASN A 60 -2.61 -8.33 -16.81
N LEU A 61 -1.50 -8.92 -17.25
CA LEU A 61 -0.46 -9.43 -16.37
C LEU A 61 0.18 -8.31 -15.54
N ILE A 62 0.52 -7.19 -16.17
CA ILE A 62 1.12 -6.01 -15.49
C ILE A 62 0.13 -5.45 -14.45
N LYS A 63 -1.15 -5.27 -14.80
CA LYS A 63 -2.19 -4.84 -13.84
C LYS A 63 -2.25 -5.76 -12.62
N LYS A 64 -2.23 -7.08 -12.85
CA LYS A 64 -2.22 -8.06 -11.75
C LYS A 64 -1.01 -7.90 -10.85
N LYS A 65 0.19 -7.72 -11.42
CA LYS A 65 1.43 -7.52 -10.66
C LYS A 65 1.38 -6.28 -9.77
N PHE A 66 0.90 -5.15 -10.31
CA PHE A 66 0.73 -3.95 -9.50
C PHE A 66 -0.34 -4.12 -8.40
N GLN A 67 -1.44 -4.81 -8.71
CA GLN A 67 -2.46 -5.09 -7.70
C GLN A 67 -1.89 -5.95 -6.56
N ASP A 68 -1.12 -6.99 -6.89
CA ASP A 68 -0.49 -7.87 -5.92
C ASP A 68 0.52 -7.10 -5.04
N GLU A 69 1.32 -6.20 -5.63
CA GLU A 69 2.23 -5.35 -4.86
C GLU A 69 1.49 -4.47 -3.87
N ILE A 70 0.43 -3.78 -4.31
CA ILE A 70 -0.40 -2.93 -3.44
C ILE A 70 -1.01 -3.76 -2.30
N ILE A 71 -1.54 -4.95 -2.61
CA ILE A 71 -2.13 -5.85 -1.60
C ILE A 71 -1.08 -6.31 -0.59
N SER A 72 0.13 -6.62 -1.04
CA SER A 72 1.23 -7.01 -0.17
C SER A 72 1.58 -5.91 0.82
N ARG A 73 1.80 -4.68 0.32
CA ARG A 73 2.18 -3.53 1.16
C ARG A 73 1.06 -3.13 2.12
N LEU A 74 -0.19 -3.07 1.67
CA LEU A 74 -1.34 -2.82 2.55
C LEU A 74 -1.44 -3.84 3.69
N SER A 75 -1.17 -5.11 3.38
CA SER A 75 -1.18 -6.19 4.38
C SER A 75 -0.06 -6.01 5.41
N GLU A 76 1.12 -5.55 4.99
CA GLU A 76 2.26 -5.30 5.86
C GLU A 76 2.05 -4.09 6.77
N LEU A 77 1.48 -3.00 6.23
CA LEU A 77 1.10 -1.83 7.00
C LEU A 77 0.07 -2.15 8.10
N GLY A 78 -0.76 -3.17 7.88
CA GLY A 78 -1.77 -3.65 8.84
C GLY A 78 -1.24 -4.66 9.86
N HIS A 79 0.03 -5.06 9.77
CA HIS A 79 0.60 -6.08 10.66
C HIS A 79 0.95 -5.51 12.04
N LYS A 80 0.51 -6.18 13.10
CA LYS A 80 0.92 -5.88 14.50
C LYS A 80 2.33 -6.35 14.81
N SER A 81 3.34 -5.57 14.43
CA SER A 81 4.74 -5.92 14.73
C SER A 81 5.58 -4.68 15.08
N TYR A 82 6.52 -4.85 16.02
CA TYR A 82 7.53 -3.83 16.32
C TYR A 82 8.79 -4.07 15.47
N GLY A 83 9.51 -3.01 15.12
CA GLY A 83 10.74 -3.10 14.32
C GLY A 83 10.54 -3.24 12.82
N LYS A 84 9.29 -3.20 12.34
CA LYS A 84 8.94 -3.06 10.93
C LYS A 84 8.13 -1.78 10.72
N VAL A 85 8.25 -1.20 9.53
CA VAL A 85 7.49 0.00 9.15
C VAL A 85 6.02 -0.41 8.94
N ASN A 86 5.17 -0.11 9.93
CA ASN A 86 3.73 -0.38 9.87
C ASN A 86 2.97 0.59 10.79
N PHE A 87 1.64 0.64 10.62
CA PHE A 87 0.81 1.55 11.41
C PHE A 87 0.72 1.16 12.88
N TYR A 88 0.82 -0.13 13.22
CA TYR A 88 0.83 -0.56 14.61
C TYR A 88 2.01 0.05 15.38
N PHE A 89 3.21 0.02 14.81
CA PHE A 89 4.39 0.56 15.45
C PHE A 89 4.28 2.07 15.62
N ALA A 90 3.84 2.79 14.58
CA ALA A 90 3.68 4.24 14.63
C ALA A 90 2.63 4.69 15.66
N THR A 91 1.46 4.05 15.69
CA THR A 91 0.39 4.36 16.65
C THR A 91 0.80 4.08 18.10
N ASN A 92 1.51 2.98 18.35
CA ASN A 92 2.07 2.69 19.67
C ASN A 92 3.15 3.70 20.07
N LYS A 93 3.98 4.16 19.14
CA LYS A 93 5.01 5.19 19.38
C LYS A 93 4.40 6.55 19.72
N LEU A 94 3.36 6.93 18.99
CA LEU A 94 2.61 8.18 19.21
C LEU A 94 1.68 8.11 20.42
N LYS A 95 1.39 6.91 20.94
CA LYS A 95 0.37 6.65 21.97
C LYS A 95 -1.00 7.23 21.56
N SER A 96 -1.33 7.13 20.27
CA SER A 96 -2.55 7.69 19.67
C SER A 96 -2.98 6.88 18.45
N LEU A 97 -4.20 7.09 17.98
CA LEU A 97 -4.79 6.49 16.78
C LEU A 97 -4.97 4.95 16.83
N GLU A 98 -5.09 4.37 18.03
CA GLU A 98 -5.28 2.91 18.18
C GLU A 98 -6.57 2.43 17.50
N ASN A 99 -7.66 3.20 17.60
CA ASN A 99 -8.93 2.86 16.98
C ASN A 99 -8.83 2.89 15.46
N GLU A 100 -8.21 3.93 14.89
CA GLU A 100 -7.99 4.03 13.46
C GLU A 100 -7.10 2.90 12.92
N PHE A 101 -6.08 2.51 13.68
CA PHE A 101 -5.28 1.33 13.34
C PHE A 101 -6.11 0.05 13.38
N LYS A 102 -6.94 -0.16 14.42
CA LYS A 102 -7.84 -1.32 14.51
C LYS A 102 -8.82 -1.37 13.35
N ASP A 103 -9.36 -0.24 12.93
CA ASP A 103 -10.25 -0.14 11.76
C ASP A 103 -9.53 -0.50 10.46
N PHE A 104 -8.27 -0.05 10.31
CA PHE A 104 -7.43 -0.43 9.17
C PHE A 104 -7.11 -1.93 9.19
N GLU A 105 -6.64 -2.47 10.32
CA GLU A 105 -6.34 -3.89 10.49
C GLU A 105 -7.57 -4.76 10.20
N LYS A 106 -8.74 -4.36 10.73
CA LYS A 106 -10.01 -5.06 10.48
C LYS A 106 -10.33 -5.07 8.99
N PHE A 107 -10.19 -3.94 8.29
CA PHE A 107 -10.39 -3.89 6.85
C PHE A 107 -9.47 -4.86 6.09
N ILE A 108 -8.18 -4.95 6.45
CA ILE A 108 -7.23 -5.88 5.83
C ILE A 108 -7.68 -7.34 6.02
N LYS A 109 -8.18 -7.69 7.21
CA LYS A 109 -8.66 -9.04 7.53
C LYS A 109 -9.97 -9.37 6.80
N ASP A 110 -10.98 -8.51 6.94
CA ASP A 110 -12.32 -8.72 6.39
C ASP A 110 -12.30 -8.85 4.86
N ASN A 111 -11.33 -8.23 4.20
CA ASN A 111 -11.16 -8.29 2.76
C ASN A 111 -10.09 -9.31 2.30
N ASN A 112 -9.60 -10.18 3.19
CA ASN A 112 -8.63 -11.24 2.87
C ASN A 112 -7.31 -10.77 2.22
N LEU A 113 -6.92 -9.51 2.39
CA LEU A 113 -5.67 -8.97 1.81
C LEU A 113 -4.46 -9.73 2.35
N LYS A 114 -4.42 -9.97 3.67
CA LYS A 114 -3.35 -10.74 4.32
C LYS A 114 -3.31 -12.19 3.83
N ALA A 115 -4.47 -12.85 3.73
CA ALA A 115 -4.55 -14.23 3.24
C ALA A 115 -4.06 -14.32 1.80
N LYS A 116 -4.50 -13.40 0.93
CA LYS A 116 -4.00 -13.32 -0.44
C LYS A 116 -2.48 -13.13 -0.50
N ARG A 117 -1.93 -12.24 0.30
CA ARG A 117 -0.47 -12.03 0.37
C ARG A 117 0.24 -13.34 0.72
N ASP A 118 -0.17 -13.94 1.84
CA ASP A 118 0.49 -15.09 2.46
C ASP A 118 0.32 -16.39 1.66
N GLU A 119 -0.74 -16.54 0.87
CA GLU A 119 -1.01 -17.76 0.11
C GLU A 119 -0.62 -17.64 -1.38
N PHE A 120 -0.72 -16.45 -1.98
CA PHE A 120 -0.64 -16.30 -3.45
C PHE A 120 0.38 -15.30 -3.97
N ILE A 121 0.91 -14.38 -3.15
CA ILE A 121 1.79 -13.30 -3.63
C ILE A 121 3.25 -13.53 -3.18
N SER A 122 3.53 -13.46 -1.88
CA SER A 122 4.89 -13.46 -1.34
C SER A 122 5.01 -14.41 -0.15
N HIS A 123 6.15 -15.13 -0.07
CA HIS A 123 6.41 -16.14 0.96
C HIS A 123 5.23 -17.12 1.16
N LYS A 124 4.76 -17.66 0.02
CA LYS A 124 3.52 -18.42 -0.08
C LYS A 124 3.53 -19.61 0.87
N LYS A 125 2.48 -19.73 1.68
CA LYS A 125 2.19 -20.94 2.45
C LYS A 125 1.76 -22.02 1.48
N LEU A 126 2.63 -23.02 1.30
CA LEU A 126 2.31 -24.20 0.52
C LEU A 126 1.56 -25.19 1.41
N PRO A 127 0.37 -25.67 1.00
CA PRO A 127 -0.25 -26.78 1.69
C PRO A 127 0.59 -28.05 1.50
N PRO A 128 0.60 -28.99 2.46
CA PRO A 128 1.32 -30.25 2.35
C PRO A 128 0.81 -31.15 1.20
N THR A 129 -0.47 -31.06 0.84
CA THR A 129 -1.10 -31.92 -0.18
C THR A 129 -1.76 -31.11 -1.29
N TRP A 130 -1.87 -31.72 -2.48
CA TRP A 130 -2.52 -31.06 -3.64
C TRP A 130 -3.99 -30.72 -3.34
N ASN A 131 -4.73 -31.63 -2.69
CA ASN A 131 -6.16 -31.44 -2.44
C ASN A 131 -6.50 -30.27 -1.49
N GLU A 132 -5.50 -29.76 -0.78
CA GLU A 132 -5.64 -28.60 0.12
C GLU A 132 -5.35 -27.25 -0.55
N HIS A 133 -5.00 -27.25 -1.85
CA HIS A 133 -4.84 -26.00 -2.59
C HIS A 133 -6.16 -25.24 -2.69
N LYS A 134 -6.14 -23.99 -2.23
CA LYS A 134 -7.28 -23.08 -2.33
C LYS A 134 -7.23 -22.30 -3.64
N ALA A 135 -8.40 -21.90 -4.12
CA ALA A 135 -8.51 -20.93 -5.19
C ALA A 135 -8.02 -19.55 -4.72
N GLU A 136 -7.43 -18.78 -5.65
CA GLU A 136 -6.93 -17.44 -5.36
C GLU A 136 -8.06 -16.52 -4.88
N HIS A 137 -7.82 -15.79 -3.79
CA HIS A 137 -8.75 -14.75 -3.33
C HIS A 137 -8.91 -13.65 -4.39
N ARG A 138 -10.14 -13.49 -4.87
CA ARG A 138 -10.49 -12.40 -5.79
C ARG A 138 -10.67 -11.10 -5.01
N ILE A 139 -9.71 -10.19 -5.13
CA ILE A 139 -9.78 -8.84 -4.58
C ILE A 139 -10.15 -7.88 -5.71
N SER A 140 -11.26 -7.17 -5.56
CA SER A 140 -11.70 -6.21 -6.59
C SER A 140 -10.87 -4.94 -6.58
N TYR A 141 -10.79 -4.26 -7.71
CA TYR A 141 -10.16 -2.94 -7.83
C TYR A 141 -10.73 -1.94 -6.80
N LEU A 142 -12.06 -1.95 -6.59
CA LEU A 142 -12.72 -1.11 -5.60
C LEU A 142 -12.24 -1.41 -4.17
N THR A 143 -12.00 -2.68 -3.84
CA THR A 143 -11.46 -3.08 -2.54
C THR A 143 -10.03 -2.59 -2.37
N THR A 144 -9.19 -2.74 -3.41
CA THR A 144 -7.83 -2.18 -3.45
C THR A 144 -7.85 -0.66 -3.22
N LEU A 145 -8.71 0.08 -3.93
CA LEU A 145 -8.90 1.53 -3.77
C LEU A 145 -9.29 1.91 -2.33
N LYS A 146 -10.26 1.22 -1.74
CA LYS A 146 -10.68 1.45 -0.34
C LYS A 146 -9.53 1.23 0.64
N GLY A 147 -8.70 0.21 0.40
CA GLY A 147 -7.49 -0.05 1.18
C GLY A 147 -6.47 1.09 1.10
N ILE A 148 -6.17 1.56 -0.11
CA ILE A 148 -5.28 2.71 -0.34
C ILE A 148 -5.82 3.95 0.37
N ALA A 149 -7.13 4.24 0.22
CA ALA A 149 -7.76 5.39 0.85
C ALA A 149 -7.67 5.34 2.38
N LYS A 150 -7.92 4.17 3.00
CA LYS A 150 -7.79 4.00 4.44
C LYS A 150 -6.34 4.17 4.92
N ALA A 151 -5.37 3.62 4.19
CA ALA A 151 -3.94 3.82 4.50
C ALA A 151 -3.55 5.30 4.43
N LEU A 152 -4.00 6.00 3.38
CA LEU A 152 -3.75 7.44 3.21
C LEU A 152 -4.40 8.28 4.32
N ILE A 153 -5.64 7.98 4.71
CA ILE A 153 -6.33 8.69 5.80
C ILE A 153 -5.57 8.50 7.11
N LEU A 154 -5.16 7.27 7.44
CA LEU A 154 -4.40 6.99 8.66
C LEU A 154 -3.04 7.69 8.64
N MET A 155 -2.33 7.67 7.50
CA MET A 155 -1.07 8.39 7.34
C MET A 155 -1.24 9.91 7.53
N LYS A 156 -2.30 10.51 6.99
CA LYS A 156 -2.61 11.93 7.20
C LYS A 156 -2.89 12.27 8.66
N LYS A 157 -3.60 11.41 9.38
CA LYS A 157 -3.83 11.58 10.82
C LYS A 157 -2.52 11.50 11.61
N ILE A 158 -1.66 10.54 11.29
CA ILE A 158 -0.31 10.42 11.86
C ILE A 158 0.49 11.71 11.61
N ASP A 159 0.49 12.22 10.39
CA ASP A 159 1.18 13.45 10.03
C ASP A 159 0.60 14.68 10.71
N SER A 160 -0.72 14.74 10.91
CA SER A 160 -1.34 15.84 11.64
C SER A 160 -0.91 15.88 13.10
N ILE A 161 -0.70 14.72 13.73
CA ILE A 161 -0.19 14.64 15.10
C ILE A 161 1.30 14.99 15.13
N HIS A 162 2.08 14.52 14.16
CA HIS A 162 3.53 14.63 14.17
C HIS A 162 4.06 15.98 13.65
N LEU A 163 3.46 16.54 12.59
CA LEU A 163 3.86 17.80 11.96
C LEU A 163 2.96 18.99 12.35
N GLY A 164 1.83 18.74 13.02
CA GLY A 164 0.87 19.77 13.39
C GLY A 164 0.14 20.38 12.19
N GLU A 165 -0.15 21.68 12.28
CA GLU A 165 -0.97 22.45 11.32
C GLU A 165 -0.40 22.45 9.89
N ASN A 166 0.92 22.28 9.75
CA ASN A 166 1.61 22.27 8.47
C ASN A 166 1.34 21.00 7.63
N SER A 167 0.84 19.92 8.26
CA SER A 167 0.60 18.63 7.61
C SER A 167 -0.28 18.75 6.35
N ASN A 168 -1.38 19.49 6.42
CA ASN A 168 -2.32 19.67 5.30
C ASN A 168 -1.67 20.37 4.11
N GLN A 169 -0.87 21.41 4.36
CA GLN A 169 -0.16 22.12 3.30
C GLN A 169 0.85 21.21 2.59
N GLN A 170 1.58 20.38 3.36
CA GLN A 170 2.53 19.43 2.80
C GLN A 170 1.84 18.35 1.96
N TRP A 171 0.72 17.79 2.43
CA TRP A 171 -0.08 16.85 1.65
C TRP A 171 -0.59 17.45 0.33
N ASN A 172 -0.96 18.73 0.32
CA ASN A 172 -1.36 19.44 -0.89
C ASN A 172 -0.20 19.60 -1.87
N LYS A 173 0.99 20.00 -1.39
CA LYS A 173 2.21 20.10 -2.21
C LYS A 173 2.57 18.73 -2.81
N MET A 174 2.54 17.67 -2.02
CA MET A 174 2.87 16.32 -2.47
C MET A 174 1.83 15.74 -3.43
N ARG A 175 0.55 16.04 -3.24
CA ARG A 175 -0.50 15.62 -4.18
C ARG A 175 -0.25 16.15 -5.59
N LYS A 176 0.25 17.38 -5.74
CA LYS A 176 0.58 17.96 -7.06
C LYS A 176 1.70 17.20 -7.78
N LYS A 177 2.66 16.64 -7.02
CA LYS A 177 3.79 15.88 -7.55
C LYS A 177 3.49 14.41 -7.84
N ARG A 178 2.28 13.92 -7.52
CA ARG A 178 1.91 12.49 -7.64
C ARG A 178 2.04 11.93 -9.06
N TYR A 179 1.80 12.76 -10.08
CA TYR A 179 1.85 12.36 -11.49
C TYR A 179 3.22 12.59 -12.12
N ASP A 180 4.18 13.09 -11.35
CA ASP A 180 5.56 13.25 -11.79
C ASP A 180 6.35 11.99 -11.45
N PHE A 181 6.43 11.07 -12.41
CA PHE A 181 7.17 9.82 -12.26
C PHE A 181 8.69 10.00 -12.17
N SER A 182 9.21 11.22 -12.39
CA SER A 182 10.63 11.52 -12.18
C SER A 182 11.01 11.60 -10.69
N VAL A 183 10.03 11.75 -9.80
CA VAL A 183 10.22 11.79 -8.35
C VAL A 183 9.77 10.45 -7.74
N PRO A 184 10.69 9.53 -7.38
CA PRO A 184 10.31 8.27 -6.79
C PRO A 184 9.72 8.48 -5.39
N ALA A 185 8.76 7.65 -4.98
CA ALA A 185 8.18 7.67 -3.66
C ALA A 185 9.16 7.17 -2.57
N LYS A 186 10.25 7.89 -2.31
CA LYS A 186 11.18 7.59 -1.20
C LYS A 186 10.93 8.50 -0.01
N ALA A 187 11.18 7.97 1.19
CA ALA A 187 11.08 8.65 2.48
C ALA A 187 11.70 10.06 2.49
N GLY A 188 12.86 10.25 1.83
CA GLY A 188 13.56 11.54 1.77
C GLY A 188 12.85 12.63 0.96
N TYR A 189 12.01 12.29 -0.02
CA TYR A 189 11.36 13.30 -0.87
C TYR A 189 10.14 13.96 -0.25
N LEU A 190 9.63 13.40 0.85
CA LEU A 190 8.50 13.94 1.62
C LEU A 190 8.96 14.86 2.77
N LEU A 191 10.27 14.93 3.04
CA LEU A 191 10.91 15.77 4.05
C LEU A 191 11.72 16.94 3.48
N LEU A 192 11.86 17.05 2.15
CA LEU A 192 12.70 18.06 1.50
C LEU A 192 12.35 19.54 1.81
N PRO A 193 11.13 19.93 2.22
CA PRO A 193 10.90 21.30 2.67
C PRO A 193 11.44 21.62 4.08
N TYR A 194 11.97 20.63 4.81
CA TYR A 194 12.41 20.77 6.21
C TYR A 194 13.86 20.31 6.45
N LEU A 195 14.60 19.98 5.37
CA LEU A 195 16.03 19.70 5.44
C LEU A 195 16.78 20.86 4.77
N ARG A 196 17.01 21.91 5.57
CA ARG A 196 17.84 23.11 5.35
C ARG A 196 17.15 24.32 4.68
N GLU A 197 16.68 25.24 5.52
CA GLU A 197 17.45 26.47 5.79
C GLU A 197 18.33 26.20 7.02
#